data_AF-A0A2A5D5G2-F1
#
_entry.id   AF-A0A2A5D5G2-F1
#
_cell.length_a   1.000
_cell.length_b   1.000
_cell.length_c   1.000
_cell.angle_alpha   90.00
_cell.angle_beta   90.00
_cell.angle_gamma   90.00
#
_symmetry.space_group_name_H-M   'P 1'
#
loop_
_entity.id
_entity.type
_entity.pdbx_description
1 polymer ?
#
loop_
_entity_poly.entity_id
_entity_poly.type
_entity_poly.pdbx_seq_one_letter_code
_entity_poly.pdbx_strand_id
1 'polypeptide(L)'
;MSQDNSGSEDPGQGFEQIDADAVCEQCGNVNDEGALLCHVCGNNLRDQRARRVAQGIGPELEESTSKFRLFTGLLVTLGILLTIFLVLNIGNIESRLVSSLTGDLEAGDTNFWNGSETYIYEELLQEMESNPSSTSNRQKALQNHIVETTYNGRYVIIEPGALQASRIVGEANTRVKGDKVYFVVKGTKNDAEIRGFAVLEDVPESGGIRPIVNNTAAIRIRGEEYSGLGIFVPIPSGGHRCWVQSPYDNDKQHELLAYRLR
;
A
#
# COMPACT_ATOMS: atom_id res chain seq x y z
N MET A 1 -17.86 88.55 -57.18
CA MET A 1 -17.67 88.20 -55.77
C MET A 1 -19.05 87.99 -55.17
N SER A 2 -19.46 86.85 -54.64
CA SER A 2 -19.12 85.43 -54.83
C SER A 2 -20.37 84.71 -54.33
N GLN A 3 -20.74 83.65 -55.02
CA GLN A 3 -22.04 82.99 -54.93
C GLN A 3 -22.25 82.24 -53.61
N ASP A 4 -23.47 82.33 -53.10
CA ASP A 4 -24.03 81.41 -52.11
C ASP A 4 -24.13 80.01 -52.72
N ASN A 5 -23.49 79.02 -52.08
CA ASN A 5 -23.60 77.62 -52.45
C ASN A 5 -24.26 76.85 -51.31
N SER A 6 -25.51 76.45 -51.56
CA SER A 6 -26.30 75.57 -50.72
C SER A 6 -25.90 74.12 -51.03
N GLY A 7 -25.26 73.46 -50.07
CA GLY A 7 -24.92 72.04 -50.12
C GLY A 7 -25.66 71.31 -49.00
N SER A 8 -26.71 70.59 -49.38
CA SER A 8 -27.49 69.66 -48.57
C SER A 8 -26.63 68.49 -48.08
N GLU A 9 -26.49 68.34 -46.76
CA GLU A 9 -26.03 67.10 -46.14
C GLU A 9 -27.23 66.20 -45.86
N ASP A 10 -27.21 65.06 -46.53
CA ASP A 10 -28.10 63.91 -46.38
C ASP A 10 -28.02 63.35 -44.94
N PRO A 11 -29.14 63.13 -44.23
CA PRO A 11 -29.10 62.46 -42.94
C PRO A 11 -28.84 60.97 -43.21
N GLY A 12 -27.56 60.60 -43.21
CA GLY A 12 -27.16 59.21 -43.13
C GLY A 12 -27.90 58.54 -41.98
N GLN A 13 -28.74 57.57 -42.32
CA GLN A 13 -29.33 56.62 -41.39
C GLN A 13 -28.21 56.06 -40.52
N GLY A 14 -28.08 56.57 -39.30
CA GLY A 14 -27.35 55.89 -38.25
C GLY A 14 -28.05 54.56 -38.05
N PHE A 15 -27.41 53.46 -38.44
CA PHE A 15 -27.76 52.17 -37.89
C PHE A 15 -27.67 52.33 -36.38
N GLU A 16 -28.82 52.28 -35.70
CA GLU A 16 -28.88 52.11 -34.25
C GLU A 16 -27.91 50.98 -33.90
N GLN A 17 -26.78 51.34 -33.30
CA GLN A 17 -25.83 50.39 -32.78
C GLN A 17 -26.54 49.79 -31.56
N ILE A 18 -27.23 48.67 -31.77
CA ILE A 18 -27.97 47.99 -30.72
C ILE A 18 -26.93 47.43 -29.77
N ASP A 19 -26.65 48.18 -28.70
CA ASP A 19 -25.75 47.76 -27.64
C ASP A 19 -26.23 46.41 -27.08
N ALA A 20 -25.36 45.41 -26.99
CA ALA A 20 -25.66 44.13 -26.35
C ALA A 20 -25.37 44.19 -24.84
N ASP A 21 -25.87 43.23 -24.05
CA ASP A 21 -25.49 43.12 -22.64
C ASP A 21 -24.06 42.58 -22.51
N ALA A 22 -23.21 43.25 -21.73
CA ALA A 22 -21.86 42.74 -21.45
C ALA A 22 -21.87 41.46 -20.60
N VAL A 23 -22.89 41.26 -19.75
CA VAL A 23 -22.94 40.13 -18.80
C VAL A 23 -24.02 39.13 -19.20
N CYS A 24 -23.61 37.87 -19.39
CA CYS A 24 -24.50 36.77 -19.72
C CYS A 24 -25.32 36.33 -18.50
N GLU A 25 -26.65 36.33 -18.59
CA GLU A 25 -27.52 35.88 -17.49
C GLU A 25 -27.41 34.38 -17.19
N GLN A 26 -27.10 33.57 -18.21
CA GLN A 26 -27.11 32.12 -18.09
C GLN A 26 -25.90 31.57 -17.32
N CYS A 27 -24.73 32.19 -17.46
CA CYS A 27 -23.49 31.70 -16.84
C CYS A 27 -22.73 32.76 -16.03
N GLY A 28 -23.21 34.01 -16.00
CA GLY A 28 -22.59 35.11 -15.25
C GLY A 28 -21.30 35.66 -15.87
N ASN A 29 -20.88 35.17 -17.04
CA ASN A 29 -19.64 35.59 -17.67
C ASN A 29 -19.74 36.99 -18.30
N VAL A 30 -18.67 37.78 -18.17
CA VAL A 30 -18.54 39.12 -18.78
C VAL A 30 -17.90 38.97 -20.16
N ASN A 31 -18.51 39.59 -21.17
CA ASN A 31 -18.10 39.56 -22.57
C ASN A 31 -17.73 40.98 -23.01
N ASP A 32 -16.97 41.07 -24.10
CA ASP A 32 -16.58 42.34 -24.69
C ASP A 32 -17.80 43.17 -25.12
N GLU A 33 -17.69 44.49 -25.06
CA GLU A 33 -18.76 45.39 -25.46
C GLU A 33 -19.10 45.17 -26.95
N GLY A 34 -20.39 44.94 -27.23
CA GLY A 34 -20.88 44.61 -28.58
C GLY A 34 -20.86 43.13 -28.95
N ALA A 35 -20.42 42.22 -28.06
CA ALA A 35 -20.54 40.79 -28.28
C ALA A 35 -22.02 40.36 -28.36
N LEU A 36 -22.41 39.68 -29.45
CA LEU A 36 -23.78 39.19 -29.65
C LEU A 36 -24.04 37.85 -28.95
N LEU A 37 -22.99 37.07 -28.70
CA LEU A 37 -23.05 35.73 -28.12
C LEU A 37 -22.04 35.62 -26.97
N CYS A 38 -22.42 34.91 -25.91
CA CYS A 38 -21.49 34.59 -24.84
C CYS A 38 -20.45 33.56 -25.31
N HIS A 39 -19.17 33.90 -25.21
CA HIS A 39 -18.09 33.02 -25.67
C HIS A 39 -17.95 31.71 -24.87
N VAL A 40 -18.54 31.64 -23.67
CA VAL A 40 -18.46 30.45 -22.79
C VAL A 40 -19.63 29.49 -23.02
N CYS A 41 -20.87 29.99 -23.08
CA CYS A 41 -22.06 29.15 -23.11
C CYS A 41 -22.92 29.30 -24.38
N GLY A 42 -22.59 30.23 -25.27
CA GLY A 42 -23.32 30.45 -26.52
C GLY A 42 -24.64 31.20 -26.39
N ASN A 43 -25.00 31.75 -25.22
CA ASN A 43 -26.24 32.50 -25.04
C ASN A 43 -26.25 33.79 -25.90
N ASN A 44 -27.39 34.15 -26.49
CA ASN A 44 -27.55 35.36 -27.30
C ASN A 44 -27.81 36.59 -26.41
N LEU A 45 -26.80 37.46 -26.31
CA LEU A 45 -26.78 38.64 -25.44
C LEU A 45 -27.69 39.76 -25.98
N ARG A 46 -27.98 39.76 -27.29
CA ARG A 46 -28.92 40.70 -27.90
C ARG A 46 -30.35 40.37 -27.52
N ASP A 47 -30.73 39.10 -27.58
CA ASP A 47 -32.07 38.64 -27.19
C ASP A 47 -32.29 38.75 -25.68
N GLN A 48 -31.23 38.58 -24.89
CA GLN A 48 -31.24 38.83 -23.45
C GLN A 48 -31.60 40.29 -23.14
N ARG A 49 -30.93 41.26 -23.79
CA ARG A 49 -31.22 42.68 -23.60
C ARG A 49 -32.62 43.04 -24.09
N ALA A 50 -33.01 42.55 -25.27
CA ALA A 50 -34.35 42.79 -25.82
C ALA A 50 -35.45 42.33 -24.84
N ARG A 51 -35.24 41.18 -24.18
CA ARG A 51 -36.13 40.68 -23.12
C ARG A 51 -36.13 41.58 -21.88
N ARG A 52 -34.96 42.01 -21.40
CA ARG A 52 -34.88 42.94 -20.25
C ARG A 52 -35.56 44.28 -20.51
N VAL A 53 -35.34 44.86 -21.69
CA VAL A 53 -35.99 46.11 -22.11
C VAL A 53 -37.50 45.92 -22.25
N ALA A 54 -37.95 44.83 -22.88
CA ALA A 54 -39.37 44.53 -23.03
C ALA A 54 -40.08 44.29 -21.68
N GLN A 55 -39.36 43.83 -20.67
CA GLN A 55 -39.90 43.57 -19.33
C GLN A 55 -39.84 44.80 -18.40
N GLY A 56 -39.24 45.91 -18.82
CA GLY A 56 -39.15 47.13 -18.01
C GLY A 56 -38.31 46.98 -16.74
N ILE A 57 -37.50 45.92 -16.65
CA ILE A 57 -36.67 45.61 -15.49
C ILE A 57 -35.38 46.43 -15.64
N GLY A 58 -35.32 47.56 -14.95
CA GLY A 58 -34.07 48.28 -14.71
C GLY A 58 -33.04 47.39 -14.00
N PRO A 59 -31.75 47.77 -13.95
CA PRO A 59 -30.69 46.92 -13.43
C PRO A 59 -30.80 46.79 -11.90
N GLU A 60 -31.69 45.92 -11.45
CA GLU A 60 -31.67 45.37 -10.11
C GLU A 60 -30.63 44.25 -10.15
N LEU A 61 -29.47 44.52 -9.55
CA LEU A 61 -28.43 43.52 -9.29
C LEU A 61 -29.02 42.51 -8.29
N GLU A 62 -29.83 41.57 -8.78
CA GLU A 62 -30.32 40.48 -7.97
C GLU A 62 -29.15 39.60 -7.53
N GLU A 63 -28.95 39.64 -6.22
CA GLU A 63 -27.92 39.01 -5.42
C GLU A 63 -28.08 37.47 -5.41
N SER A 64 -27.85 36.81 -6.54
CA SER A 64 -27.92 35.33 -6.63
C SER A 64 -26.65 34.61 -6.12
N THR A 65 -25.69 35.33 -5.53
CA THR A 65 -24.35 34.83 -5.19
C THR A 65 -24.20 34.19 -3.79
N SER A 66 -25.27 34.10 -2.98
CA SER A 66 -25.12 33.64 -1.58
C SER A 66 -24.88 32.13 -1.43
N LYS A 67 -25.49 31.29 -2.26
CA LYS A 67 -25.41 29.83 -2.11
C LYS A 67 -24.06 29.28 -2.54
N PHE A 68 -23.52 29.74 -3.67
CA PHE A 68 -22.24 29.24 -4.17
C PHE A 68 -21.04 29.60 -3.28
N ARG A 69 -21.01 30.80 -2.67
CA ARG A 69 -19.93 31.19 -1.75
C ARG A 69 -19.88 30.33 -0.49
N LEU A 70 -21.03 29.94 0.05
CA LEU A 70 -21.10 29.06 1.22
C LEU A 70 -20.60 27.64 0.90
N PHE A 71 -20.96 27.10 -0.27
CA PHE A 71 -20.45 25.79 -0.70
C PHE A 71 -18.93 25.79 -0.89
N THR A 72 -18.37 26.85 -1.46
CA THR A 72 -16.92 26.96 -1.64
C THR A 72 -16.19 26.97 -0.29
N GLY A 73 -16.68 27.72 0.69
CA GLY A 73 -16.09 27.73 2.04
C GLY A 73 -16.13 26.37 2.74
N LEU A 74 -17.24 25.65 2.57
CA LEU A 74 -17.40 24.31 3.14
C LEU A 74 -16.47 23.28 2.48
N LEU A 75 -16.31 23.33 1.15
CA LEU A 75 -15.38 22.45 0.43
C LEU A 75 -13.92 22.67 0.83
N VAL A 76 -13.49 23.93 0.97
CA VAL A 76 -12.13 24.26 1.41
C VAL A 76 -11.89 23.73 2.83
N THR A 77 -12.85 23.92 3.73
CA THR A 77 -12.75 23.44 5.12
C THR A 77 -12.71 21.90 5.17
N LEU A 78 -13.55 21.23 4.38
CA LEU A 78 -13.54 19.77 4.25
C LEU A 78 -12.18 19.26 3.74
N GLY A 79 -11.61 19.91 2.72
CA GLY A 79 -10.31 19.54 2.17
C GLY A 79 -9.18 19.66 3.21
N ILE A 80 -9.17 20.72 4.01
CA ILE A 80 -8.19 20.90 5.10
C ILE A 80 -8.36 19.80 6.16
N LEU A 81 -9.60 19.55 6.60
CA LEU A 81 -9.88 18.51 7.58
C LEU A 81 -9.47 17.12 7.08
N LEU A 82 -9.74 16.81 5.81
CA LEU A 82 -9.35 15.53 5.21
C LEU A 82 -7.82 15.39 5.14
N THR A 83 -7.11 16.47 4.84
CA THR A 83 -5.64 16.47 4.81
C THR A 83 -5.07 16.22 6.21
N ILE A 84 -5.58 16.90 7.24
CA ILE A 84 -5.18 16.69 8.63
C ILE A 84 -5.49 15.26 9.06
N PHE A 85 -6.68 14.76 8.73
CA PHE A 85 -7.09 13.39 9.02
C PHE A 85 -6.11 12.38 8.42
N LEU A 86 -5.73 12.54 7.14
CA LEU A 86 -4.78 11.66 6.47
C LEU A 86 -3.40 11.69 7.13
N VAL A 87 -2.88 12.88 7.47
CA VAL A 87 -1.56 13.01 8.13
C VAL A 87 -1.56 12.35 9.50
N LEU A 88 -2.61 12.54 10.29
CA LEU A 88 -2.71 11.93 11.63
C LEU A 88 -2.94 10.41 11.57
N ASN A 89 -3.52 9.91 10.48
CA ASN A 89 -3.86 8.49 10.33
C ASN A 89 -2.96 7.74 9.34
N ILE A 90 -1.84 8.33 8.88
CA ILE A 90 -1.02 7.73 7.84
C ILE A 90 -0.50 6.34 8.22
N GLY A 91 -0.11 6.14 9.48
CA GLY A 91 0.32 4.83 9.99
C GLY A 91 -0.81 3.79 10.06
N ASN A 92 -2.05 4.22 10.33
CA ASN A 92 -3.22 3.34 10.34
C ASN A 92 -3.68 2.98 8.92
N ILE A 93 -3.52 3.91 7.97
CA ILE A 93 -3.88 3.71 6.57
C ILE A 93 -2.85 2.80 5.90
N GLU A 94 -1.55 2.99 6.15
CA GLU A 94 -0.49 2.14 5.63
C GLU A 94 -0.63 0.70 6.12
N SER A 95 -0.83 0.49 7.42
CA SER A 95 -1.05 -0.87 7.97
C SER A 95 -2.31 -1.53 7.42
N ARG A 96 -3.40 -0.78 7.19
CA ARG A 96 -4.63 -1.30 6.55
C ARG A 96 -4.49 -1.55 5.05
N LEU A 97 -3.74 -0.72 4.33
CA LEU A 97 -3.45 -0.93 2.91
C LEU A 97 -2.53 -2.13 2.74
N VAL A 98 -1.48 -2.24 3.55
CA VAL A 98 -0.60 -3.40 3.60
C VAL A 98 -1.41 -4.64 3.95
N SER A 99 -2.28 -4.62 4.97
CA SER A 99 -3.12 -5.77 5.31
C SER A 99 -4.10 -6.14 4.20
N SER A 100 -4.66 -5.16 3.48
CA SER A 100 -5.57 -5.40 2.35
C SER A 100 -4.87 -5.89 1.08
N LEU A 101 -3.61 -5.51 0.88
CA LEU A 101 -2.76 -5.93 -0.24
C LEU A 101 -2.07 -7.27 0.03
N THR A 102 -1.77 -7.59 1.29
CA THR A 102 -1.43 -8.95 1.72
C THR A 102 -2.64 -9.88 1.71
N GLY A 103 -3.84 -9.33 1.46
CA GLY A 103 -5.11 -10.02 1.49
C GLY A 103 -5.46 -10.49 2.89
N ASP A 104 -6.76 -10.60 3.14
CA ASP A 104 -7.27 -11.77 3.86
C ASP A 104 -6.88 -13.01 3.04
N LEU A 105 -5.59 -13.36 3.04
CA LEU A 105 -5.18 -14.73 2.83
C LEU A 105 -5.73 -15.44 4.05
N GLU A 106 -6.96 -15.95 3.93
CA GLU A 106 -7.46 -17.01 4.79
C GLU A 106 -6.26 -17.87 5.10
N ALA A 107 -5.79 -17.88 6.36
CA ALA A 107 -4.76 -18.81 6.80
C ALA A 107 -5.31 -20.18 6.45
N GLY A 108 -4.93 -20.70 5.27
CA GLY A 108 -5.88 -21.41 4.43
C GLY A 108 -6.10 -22.80 4.94
N ASP A 109 -6.90 -22.97 5.99
CA ASP A 109 -7.11 -24.22 6.73
C ASP A 109 -5.82 -25.06 6.88
N THR A 110 -4.65 -24.41 6.95
CA THR A 110 -3.36 -25.10 7.04
C THR A 110 -3.15 -25.43 8.50
N ASN A 111 -3.89 -26.43 8.96
CA ASN A 111 -3.69 -27.00 10.27
C ASN A 111 -2.41 -27.85 10.23
N PHE A 112 -1.26 -27.26 10.58
CA PHE A 112 0.03 -27.95 10.51
C PHE A 112 0.14 -29.16 11.45
N TRP A 113 -0.72 -29.23 12.47
CA TRP A 113 -0.72 -30.29 13.46
C TRP A 113 -1.80 -31.35 13.29
N ASN A 114 -2.85 -31.09 12.51
CA ASN A 114 -3.93 -32.05 12.26
C ASN A 114 -4.28 -32.20 10.77
N GLY A 115 -3.53 -31.56 9.87
CA GLY A 115 -3.74 -31.58 8.43
C GLY A 115 -3.14 -32.81 7.75
N SER A 116 -3.37 -32.91 6.44
CA SER A 116 -2.89 -34.03 5.61
C SER A 116 -1.36 -34.12 5.51
N GLU A 117 -0.66 -33.00 5.69
CA GLU A 117 0.81 -32.92 5.66
C GLU A 117 1.46 -33.09 7.05
N THR A 118 0.67 -33.30 8.12
CA THR A 118 1.18 -33.42 9.50
C THR A 118 2.25 -34.50 9.65
N TYR A 119 2.14 -35.62 8.93
CA TYR A 119 3.14 -36.69 8.98
C TYR A 119 4.55 -36.22 8.60
N ILE A 120 4.68 -35.23 7.70
CA ILE A 120 5.98 -34.66 7.30
C ILE A 120 6.61 -33.93 8.49
N TYR A 121 5.81 -33.14 9.21
CA TYR A 121 6.28 -32.39 10.37
C TYR A 121 6.62 -33.30 11.55
N GLU A 122 5.80 -34.32 11.81
CA GLU A 122 6.09 -35.32 12.84
C GLU A 122 7.40 -36.06 12.54
N GLU A 123 7.65 -36.43 11.28
CA GLU A 123 8.90 -37.07 10.89
C GLU A 123 10.11 -36.14 11.14
N LEU A 124 10.02 -34.87 10.75
CA LEU A 124 11.08 -33.88 10.97
C LEU A 124 11.35 -33.63 12.45
N LEU A 125 10.29 -33.55 13.26
CA LEU A 125 10.37 -33.37 14.70
C LEU A 125 10.98 -34.62 15.37
N GLN A 126 10.51 -35.81 15.00
CA GLN A 126 11.01 -37.07 15.52
C GLN A 126 12.49 -37.28 15.19
N GLU A 127 12.94 -36.94 13.97
CA GLU A 127 14.36 -36.96 13.59
C GLU A 127 15.19 -36.03 14.48
N MET A 128 14.66 -34.83 14.77
CA MET A 128 15.31 -33.84 15.62
C MET A 128 15.42 -34.30 17.08
N GLU A 129 14.38 -34.95 17.61
CA GLU A 129 14.30 -35.46 18.98
C GLU A 129 15.08 -36.76 19.21
N SER A 130 15.10 -37.65 18.21
CA SER A 130 15.84 -38.92 18.29
C SER A 130 17.36 -38.75 18.15
N ASN A 131 17.82 -37.65 17.53
CA ASN A 131 19.23 -37.36 17.36
C ASN A 131 19.59 -35.93 17.82
N PRO A 132 19.47 -35.57 19.10
CA PRO A 132 19.66 -34.20 19.54
C PRO A 132 21.08 -33.69 19.23
N SER A 133 21.18 -32.47 18.71
CA SER A 133 22.47 -31.87 18.37
C SER A 133 23.32 -31.63 19.62
N SER A 134 24.57 -32.10 19.60
CA SER A 134 25.51 -31.83 20.69
C SER A 134 25.91 -30.35 20.73
N THR A 135 26.23 -29.84 21.93
CA THR A 135 26.73 -28.46 22.08
C THR A 135 27.99 -28.21 21.25
N SER A 136 28.87 -29.21 21.09
CA SER A 136 30.05 -29.10 20.23
C SER A 136 29.68 -28.93 18.76
N ASN A 137 28.70 -29.69 18.26
CA ASN A 137 28.24 -29.58 16.87
C ASN A 137 27.60 -28.21 16.60
N ARG A 138 26.78 -27.71 17.53
CA ARG A 138 26.21 -26.36 17.46
C ARG A 138 27.30 -25.30 17.39
N GLN A 139 28.32 -25.37 18.25
CA GLN A 139 29.43 -24.43 18.23
C GLN A 139 30.23 -24.49 16.92
N LYS A 140 30.45 -25.69 16.37
CA LYS A 140 31.13 -25.86 15.08
C LYS A 140 30.36 -25.24 13.92
N ALA A 141 29.03 -25.35 13.91
CA ALA A 141 28.18 -24.72 12.91
C ALA A 141 28.30 -23.18 12.92
N LEU A 142 28.45 -22.58 14.11
CA LEU A 142 28.66 -21.14 14.28
C LEU A 142 30.07 -20.66 13.90
N GLN A 143 31.06 -21.55 13.87
CA GLN A 143 32.44 -21.22 13.51
C GLN A 143 32.76 -21.49 12.03
N ASN A 144 32.11 -22.51 11.46
CA ASN A 144 32.35 -22.97 10.09
C ASN A 144 31.05 -22.94 9.31
N HIS A 145 30.66 -21.75 8.88
CA HIS A 145 29.45 -21.56 8.10
C HIS A 145 29.54 -22.34 6.79
N ILE A 146 28.46 -23.04 6.46
CA ILE A 146 28.34 -23.78 5.20
C ILE A 146 27.49 -22.91 4.27
N VAL A 147 28.04 -22.63 3.08
CA VAL A 147 27.28 -22.02 1.97
C VAL A 147 26.57 -23.14 1.25
N GLU A 148 25.25 -23.07 1.14
CA GLU A 148 24.45 -24.17 0.64
C GLU A 148 23.38 -23.75 -0.33
N THR A 149 22.99 -24.72 -1.17
CA THR A 149 21.97 -24.57 -2.20
C THR A 149 20.81 -25.54 -2.03
N THR A 150 20.88 -26.49 -1.09
CA THR A 150 19.97 -27.66 -1.07
C THR A 150 18.88 -27.62 0.01
N TYR A 151 18.79 -26.58 0.84
CA TYR A 151 17.75 -26.33 1.88
C TYR A 151 17.28 -27.55 2.70
N ASN A 152 18.07 -28.61 2.78
CA ASN A 152 17.76 -29.86 3.46
C ASN A 152 18.68 -30.01 4.67
N GLY A 153 18.13 -30.36 5.81
CA GLY A 153 18.88 -30.72 7.00
C GLY A 153 18.59 -29.84 8.20
N ARG A 154 19.50 -29.88 9.18
CA ARG A 154 19.29 -29.24 10.48
C ARG A 154 20.04 -27.94 10.62
N TYR A 155 19.43 -26.98 11.28
CA TYR A 155 19.98 -25.65 11.50
C TYR A 155 19.94 -25.31 12.98
N VAL A 156 20.98 -24.62 13.46
CA VAL A 156 20.94 -23.92 14.75
C VAL A 156 20.47 -22.50 14.51
N ILE A 157 19.53 -22.03 15.33
CA ILE A 157 18.96 -20.68 15.25
C ILE A 157 19.52 -19.84 16.39
N ILE A 158 20.01 -18.65 16.06
CA ILE A 158 20.57 -17.68 17.01
C ILE A 158 19.98 -16.29 16.79
N GLU A 159 20.05 -15.46 17.83
CA GLU A 159 19.82 -14.02 17.71
C GLU A 159 21.02 -13.31 17.06
N PRO A 160 20.80 -12.26 16.24
CA PRO A 160 21.87 -11.43 15.69
C PRO A 160 22.75 -10.81 16.78
N GLY A 161 24.03 -10.60 16.46
CA GLY A 161 25.02 -10.06 17.40
C GLY A 161 25.48 -11.06 18.46
N ALA A 162 24.95 -12.29 18.46
CA ALA A 162 25.45 -13.37 19.29
C ALA A 162 26.66 -14.05 18.64
N LEU A 163 27.87 -13.79 19.14
CA LEU A 163 29.07 -14.56 18.76
C LEU A 163 29.32 -15.78 19.65
N GLN A 164 28.42 -16.08 20.59
CA GLN A 164 28.58 -17.15 21.58
C GLN A 164 27.36 -18.07 21.62
N ALA A 165 27.59 -19.36 21.92
CA ALA A 165 26.55 -20.39 22.10
C ALA A 165 25.47 -20.06 23.15
N SER A 166 25.68 -19.02 23.97
CA SER A 166 24.75 -18.59 25.03
C SER A 166 23.44 -17.97 24.51
N ARG A 167 23.29 -17.75 23.19
CA ARG A 167 22.05 -17.22 22.59
C ARG A 167 21.46 -18.09 21.49
N ILE A 168 21.62 -19.40 21.60
CA ILE A 168 20.87 -20.35 20.76
C ILE A 168 19.41 -20.33 21.20
N VAL A 169 18.54 -19.89 20.29
CA VAL A 169 17.09 -19.77 20.54
C VAL A 169 16.31 -20.99 20.09
N GLY A 170 16.89 -21.83 19.25
CA GLY A 170 16.24 -23.05 18.77
C GLY A 170 17.08 -23.84 17.78
N GLU A 171 16.49 -24.92 17.31
CA GLU A 171 16.98 -25.71 16.18
C GLU A 171 15.84 -25.86 15.16
N ALA A 172 16.19 -25.89 13.88
CA ALA A 172 15.28 -26.23 12.80
C ALA A 172 15.69 -27.55 12.15
N ASN A 173 14.72 -28.27 11.60
CA ASN A 173 14.94 -29.35 10.64
C ASN A 173 14.11 -29.05 9.40
N THR A 174 14.72 -29.15 8.22
CA THR A 174 14.09 -28.81 6.95
C THR A 174 14.20 -29.93 5.93
N ARG A 175 13.22 -30.02 5.05
CA ARG A 175 13.18 -31.01 3.97
C ARG A 175 12.51 -30.46 2.73
N VAL A 176 13.19 -30.62 1.60
CA VAL A 176 12.70 -30.23 0.29
C VAL A 176 11.87 -31.37 -0.29
N LYS A 177 10.65 -31.06 -0.74
CA LYS A 177 9.78 -32.01 -1.45
C LYS A 177 9.02 -31.25 -2.54
N GLY A 178 9.36 -31.54 -3.79
CA GLY A 178 8.85 -30.78 -4.94
C GLY A 178 9.42 -29.35 -4.95
N ASP A 179 8.53 -28.38 -5.03
CA ASP A 179 8.79 -26.93 -5.00
C ASP A 179 8.75 -26.34 -3.59
N LYS A 180 8.58 -27.17 -2.55
CA LYS A 180 8.45 -26.72 -1.17
C LYS A 180 9.61 -27.15 -0.28
N VAL A 181 9.97 -26.28 0.66
CA VAL A 181 10.83 -26.57 1.80
C VAL A 181 9.95 -26.65 3.04
N TYR A 182 9.66 -27.87 3.51
CA TYR A 182 8.97 -28.10 4.77
C TYR A 182 9.96 -27.90 5.92
N PHE A 183 9.50 -27.30 7.02
CA PHE A 183 10.35 -27.10 8.18
C PHE A 183 9.60 -27.26 9.50
N VAL A 184 10.36 -27.67 10.52
CA VAL A 184 9.98 -27.63 11.92
C VAL A 184 11.07 -26.89 12.69
N VAL A 185 10.67 -25.98 13.57
CA VAL A 185 11.57 -25.30 14.51
C VAL A 185 11.15 -25.65 15.93
N LYS A 186 12.11 -26.03 16.76
CA LYS A 186 11.92 -26.21 18.20
C LYS A 186 12.72 -25.17 18.96
N GLY A 187 12.02 -24.31 19.69
CA GLY A 187 12.60 -23.29 20.55
C GLY A 187 13.27 -23.91 21.78
N THR A 188 14.34 -23.29 22.27
CA THR A 188 15.00 -23.69 23.52
C THR A 188 14.23 -23.24 24.77
N LYS A 189 13.27 -22.31 24.61
CA LYS A 189 12.46 -21.74 25.69
C LYS A 189 10.97 -21.87 25.37
N ASN A 190 10.16 -22.05 26.41
CA ASN A 190 8.69 -22.06 26.36
C ASN A 190 8.04 -23.17 25.51
N ASP A 191 8.78 -24.24 25.18
CA ASP A 191 8.30 -25.33 24.33
C ASP A 191 7.67 -24.83 23.02
N ALA A 192 8.23 -23.75 22.47
CA ALA A 192 7.74 -23.17 21.23
C ALA A 192 8.08 -24.11 20.06
N GLU A 193 7.07 -24.40 19.24
CA GLU A 193 7.20 -25.22 18.04
C GLU A 193 6.65 -24.45 16.84
N ILE A 194 7.46 -24.31 15.79
CA ILE A 194 7.02 -23.67 14.55
C ILE A 194 6.97 -24.73 13.47
N ARG A 195 5.86 -24.81 12.73
CA ARG A 195 5.72 -25.65 11.55
C ARG A 195 5.39 -24.77 10.36
N GLY A 196 5.86 -25.16 9.19
CA GLY A 196 5.52 -24.45 7.97
C GLY A 196 6.18 -25.00 6.73
N PHE A 197 5.92 -24.37 5.61
CA PHE A 197 6.67 -24.62 4.39
C PHE A 197 7.01 -23.31 3.70
N ALA A 198 8.09 -23.31 2.94
CA ALA A 198 8.45 -22.23 2.04
C ALA A 198 8.28 -22.71 0.59
N VAL A 199 7.80 -21.85 -0.30
CA VAL A 199 7.81 -22.14 -1.74
C VAL A 199 9.13 -21.67 -2.32
N LEU A 200 9.77 -22.51 -3.12
CA LEU A 200 11.01 -22.20 -3.82
C LEU A 200 10.67 -21.37 -5.07
N GLU A 201 10.92 -20.07 -5.01
CA GLU A 201 10.73 -19.16 -6.14
C GLU A 201 12.07 -18.85 -6.81
N ASP A 202 12.07 -18.85 -8.15
CA ASP A 202 13.19 -18.35 -8.92
C ASP A 202 13.13 -16.82 -8.97
N VAL A 203 14.11 -16.14 -8.36
CA VAL A 203 14.17 -14.68 -8.29
C VAL A 203 15.30 -14.19 -9.19
N PRO A 204 14.98 -13.75 -10.44
CA PRO A 204 15.98 -13.49 -11.48
C PRO A 204 17.03 -12.47 -11.08
N GLU A 205 16.63 -11.42 -10.38
CA GLU A 205 17.50 -10.32 -9.94
C GLU A 205 18.55 -10.75 -8.91
N SER A 206 18.30 -11.87 -8.25
CA SER A 206 19.13 -12.35 -7.16
C SER A 206 20.03 -13.54 -7.51
N GLY A 207 19.94 -14.02 -8.76
CA GLY A 207 20.80 -15.07 -9.27
C GLY A 207 20.56 -16.45 -8.66
N GLY A 208 19.35 -16.75 -8.18
CA GLY A 208 19.05 -18.10 -7.69
C GLY A 208 17.65 -18.30 -7.09
N ILE A 209 17.37 -19.58 -6.78
CA ILE A 209 16.13 -20.05 -6.17
C ILE A 209 16.14 -19.73 -4.67
N ARG A 210 15.07 -19.09 -4.19
CA ARG A 210 14.92 -18.66 -2.79
C ARG A 210 13.64 -19.22 -2.17
N PRO A 211 13.69 -19.75 -0.94
CA PRO A 211 12.49 -20.14 -0.21
C PRO A 211 11.78 -18.90 0.34
N ILE A 212 10.52 -18.73 -0.01
CA ILE A 212 9.66 -17.66 0.50
C ILE A 212 8.57 -18.31 1.36
N VAL A 213 8.43 -17.82 2.60
CA VAL A 213 7.36 -18.22 3.52
C VAL A 213 6.34 -17.08 3.50
N ASN A 214 5.15 -17.31 2.98
CA ASN A 214 4.13 -16.28 2.91
C ASN A 214 2.80 -16.86 3.38
N ASN A 215 2.44 -16.59 4.65
CA ASN A 215 1.29 -17.19 5.32
C ASN A 215 1.30 -18.73 5.36
N THR A 216 2.49 -19.33 5.28
CA THR A 216 2.67 -20.79 5.23
C THR A 216 3.39 -21.34 6.45
N ALA A 217 3.26 -20.66 7.61
CA ALA A 217 3.79 -21.12 8.88
C ALA A 217 2.84 -20.82 10.03
N ALA A 218 2.96 -21.60 11.11
CA ALA A 218 2.31 -21.36 12.37
C ALA A 218 3.24 -21.71 13.53
N ILE A 219 3.01 -21.08 14.67
CA ILE A 219 3.72 -21.32 15.91
C ILE A 219 2.75 -21.82 16.97
N ARG A 220 3.13 -22.88 17.67
CA ARG A 220 2.46 -23.37 18.86
C ARG A 220 3.31 -23.04 20.09
N ILE A 221 2.73 -22.29 21.03
CA ILE A 221 3.38 -21.94 22.29
C ILE A 221 2.42 -22.32 23.41
N ARG A 222 2.87 -23.16 24.36
CA ARG A 222 2.06 -23.59 25.51
C ARG A 222 0.67 -24.15 25.14
N GLY A 223 0.60 -24.82 23.99
CA GLY A 223 -0.64 -25.45 23.48
C GLY A 223 -1.55 -24.52 22.68
N GLU A 224 -1.25 -23.23 22.58
CA GLU A 224 -1.99 -22.29 21.75
C GLU A 224 -1.30 -22.11 20.39
N GLU A 225 -2.08 -22.04 19.32
CA GLU A 225 -1.60 -21.91 17.94
C GLU A 225 -1.81 -20.50 17.41
N TYR A 226 -0.80 -19.98 16.72
CA TYR A 226 -0.80 -18.66 16.12
C TYR A 226 -0.23 -18.73 14.71
N SER A 227 -0.76 -17.93 13.79
CA SER A 227 -0.19 -17.79 12.44
C SER A 227 1.19 -17.14 12.51
N GLY A 228 2.12 -17.65 11.72
CA GLY A 228 3.48 -17.15 11.61
C GLY A 228 3.75 -16.57 10.23
N LEU A 229 4.38 -15.40 10.21
CA LEU A 229 4.91 -14.77 9.01
C LEU A 229 6.43 -14.65 9.12
N GLY A 230 7.13 -14.91 8.02
CA GLY A 230 8.56 -14.67 7.98
C GLY A 230 9.18 -14.79 6.61
N ILE A 231 10.40 -14.29 6.47
CA ILE A 231 11.16 -14.35 5.21
C ILE A 231 12.52 -14.94 5.53
N PHE A 232 13.04 -15.75 4.61
CA PHE A 232 14.33 -16.40 4.74
C PHE A 232 15.24 -16.04 3.56
N VAL A 233 16.43 -15.51 3.86
CA VAL A 233 17.37 -15.06 2.83
C VAL A 233 18.76 -15.66 3.10
N PRO A 234 19.40 -16.28 2.10
CA PRO A 234 20.76 -16.81 2.25
C PRO A 234 21.77 -15.68 2.49
N ILE A 235 22.75 -15.95 3.35
CA ILE A 235 23.85 -15.02 3.64
C ILE A 235 25.06 -15.44 2.79
N PRO A 236 25.77 -14.51 2.10
CA PRO A 236 26.92 -14.85 1.28
C PRO A 236 28.05 -15.58 2.03
N SER A 237 28.22 -15.30 3.32
CA SER A 237 29.20 -15.96 4.19
C SER A 237 28.74 -17.32 4.74
N GLY A 238 27.58 -17.81 4.30
CA GLY A 238 26.97 -19.06 4.73
C GLY A 238 25.91 -18.87 5.82
N GLY A 239 25.02 -19.83 5.92
CA GLY A 239 23.80 -19.71 6.72
C GLY A 239 22.77 -18.77 6.09
N HIS A 240 21.79 -18.39 6.90
CA HIS A 240 20.60 -17.69 6.44
C HIS A 240 20.11 -16.68 7.48
N ARG A 241 19.51 -15.61 6.99
CA ARG A 241 18.84 -14.60 7.80
C ARG A 241 17.34 -14.83 7.72
N CYS A 242 16.70 -14.88 8.87
CA CYS A 242 15.26 -15.05 9.00
C CYS A 242 14.68 -13.79 9.63
N TRP A 243 13.64 -13.22 9.04
CA TRP A 243 12.81 -12.23 9.71
C TRP A 243 11.49 -12.88 10.06
N VAL A 244 11.04 -12.77 11.31
CA VAL A 244 9.77 -13.32 11.76
C VAL A 244 8.96 -12.24 12.47
N GLN A 245 7.66 -12.21 12.23
CA GLN A 245 6.74 -11.29 12.89
C GLN A 245 6.15 -11.96 14.14
N SER A 246 6.13 -11.24 15.26
CA SER A 246 5.54 -11.75 16.50
C SER A 246 4.01 -11.81 16.37
N PRO A 247 3.36 -12.92 16.80
CA PRO A 247 1.89 -12.99 16.81
C PRO A 247 1.26 -12.08 17.87
N TYR A 248 2.03 -11.65 18.88
CA TYR A 248 1.55 -10.80 19.97
C TYR A 248 1.76 -9.30 19.70
N ASP A 249 2.63 -8.97 18.75
CA ASP A 249 3.07 -7.61 18.51
C ASP A 249 3.43 -7.46 17.04
N ASN A 250 2.44 -7.06 16.24
CA ASN A 250 2.57 -6.92 14.79
C ASN A 250 3.66 -5.89 14.41
N ASP A 251 4.01 -4.96 15.29
CA ASP A 251 5.03 -3.95 15.04
C ASP A 251 6.45 -4.48 15.32
N LYS A 252 6.58 -5.64 15.98
CA LYS A 252 7.87 -6.28 16.27
C LYS A 252 8.21 -7.36 15.26
N GLN A 253 9.16 -7.03 14.40
CA GLN A 253 9.92 -8.00 13.63
C GLN A 253 11.15 -8.43 14.42
N HIS A 254 11.37 -9.75 14.47
CA HIS A 254 12.57 -10.34 15.03
C HIS A 254 13.45 -10.84 13.90
N GLU A 255 14.70 -10.38 13.88
CA GLU A 255 15.73 -10.96 13.03
C GLU A 255 16.37 -12.13 13.78
N LEU A 256 16.58 -13.24 13.06
CA LEU A 256 17.25 -14.46 13.52
C LEU A 256 18.26 -14.91 12.45
N LEU A 257 19.26 -15.66 12.87
CA LEU A 257 20.24 -16.27 11.96
C LEU A 257 20.18 -17.79 12.11
N ALA A 258 20.21 -18.51 10.99
CA ALA A 258 20.17 -19.96 10.92
C ALA A 258 21.43 -20.51 10.25
N TYR A 259 22.18 -21.36 10.96
CA TYR A 259 23.41 -21.99 10.47
C TYR A 259 23.28 -23.50 10.44
N ARG A 260 23.69 -24.15 9.35
CA ARG A 260 23.53 -25.59 9.21
C ARG A 260 24.46 -26.37 10.14
N LEU A 261 23.89 -27.41 10.72
CA LEU A 261 24.57 -28.44 11.49
C LEU A 261 25.10 -29.53 10.54
N ARG A 262 26.32 -30.01 10.81
CA ARG A 262 26.93 -31.15 10.09
C ARG A 262 26.47 -32.47 10.66
#